data_AF-A0A4Q3RPT8-F1
#
_entry.id   AF-A0A4Q3RPT8-F1
#
_cell.length_a   1.000
_cell.length_b   1.000
_cell.length_c   1.000
_cell.angle_alpha   90.00
_cell.angle_beta   90.00
_cell.angle_gamma   90.00
#
_symmetry.space_group_name_H-M   'P 1'
#
loop_
_entity.id
_entity.type
_entity.pdbx_description
1 polymer ?
#
loop_
_entity_poly.entity_id
_entity_poly.type
_entity_poly.pdbx_seq_one_letter_code
_entity_poly.pdbx_strand_id
1 'polypeptide(L)'
;MRDFKGMKRQRGRNRNTGNKPQQHNANRAYDSNGPEGIKVRGAAQGVFEKYQQLARDATTGGDRVLAENYLQHAEHYFRLIRAIQPNRPVTDIIGRDHYSSGMDIDFEAEHEEP
;
A
#
# COMPACT_ATOMS: atom_id res chain seq x y z
N MET A 1 -22.25 52.16 -18.01
CA MET A 1 -21.40 50.99 -17.74
C MET A 1 -22.27 49.74 -17.82
N ARG A 2 -21.87 48.70 -18.56
CA ARG A 2 -22.58 47.40 -18.61
C ARG A 2 -21.71 46.39 -17.86
N ASP A 3 -22.13 46.02 -16.66
CA ASP A 3 -21.38 45.15 -15.76
C ASP A 3 -21.37 43.72 -16.29
N PHE A 4 -20.16 43.22 -16.56
CA PHE A 4 -19.90 41.82 -16.92
C PHE A 4 -20.32 40.92 -15.76
N LYS A 5 -21.53 40.36 -15.86
CA LYS A 5 -22.09 39.36 -14.95
C LYS A 5 -21.25 38.08 -15.03
N GLY A 6 -20.24 38.02 -14.16
CA GLY A 6 -19.75 36.82 -13.51
C GLY A 6 -19.55 35.61 -14.42
N MET A 7 -18.34 35.50 -14.97
CA MET A 7 -17.71 34.21 -15.27
C MET A 7 -17.86 33.29 -14.04
N LYS A 8 -18.94 32.51 -13.97
CA LYS A 8 -19.03 31.35 -13.08
C LYS A 8 -18.09 30.29 -13.64
N ARG A 9 -16.78 30.54 -13.45
CA ARG A 9 -15.78 29.48 -13.36
C ARG A 9 -16.15 28.70 -12.11
N GLN A 10 -17.07 27.75 -12.27
CA GLN A 10 -17.33 26.71 -11.30
C GLN A 10 -16.11 25.79 -11.28
N ARG A 11 -14.99 26.29 -10.74
CA ARG A 11 -13.96 25.46 -10.09
C ARG A 11 -14.57 24.98 -8.78
N GLY A 12 -15.59 24.13 -8.89
CA GLY A 12 -16.02 23.25 -7.83
C GLY A 12 -14.98 22.15 -7.69
N ARG A 13 -13.83 22.51 -7.15
CA ARG A 13 -12.79 21.59 -6.70
C ARG A 13 -13.42 20.82 -5.53
N ASN A 14 -14.18 19.76 -5.82
CA ASN A 14 -14.59 18.79 -4.82
C ASN A 14 -13.40 17.90 -4.46
N ARG A 15 -12.33 18.54 -3.98
CA ARG A 15 -11.23 17.93 -3.23
C ARG A 15 -11.43 18.36 -1.78
N ASN A 16 -12.54 17.92 -1.20
CA ASN A 16 -12.64 17.84 0.25
C ASN A 16 -12.43 16.38 0.67
N THR A 17 -11.26 15.86 0.30
CA THR A 17 -10.62 14.73 0.99
C THR A 17 -10.07 15.31 2.29
N GLY A 18 -10.96 15.62 3.22
CA GLY A 18 -10.69 16.39 4.42
C GLY A 18 -11.10 15.62 5.67
N ASN A 19 -10.19 14.76 6.11
CA ASN A 19 -9.80 14.73 7.52
C ASN A 19 -10.93 14.47 8.54
N LYS A 20 -11.76 13.46 8.32
CA LYS A 20 -12.43 12.79 9.44
C LYS A 20 -11.64 11.52 9.75
N PRO A 21 -11.18 11.29 10.99
CA PRO A 21 -10.72 9.97 11.41
C PRO A 21 -11.94 9.07 11.41
N GLN A 22 -12.32 8.59 10.22
CA GLN A 22 -13.34 7.58 10.05
C GLN A 22 -12.82 6.39 10.81
N GLN A 23 -13.41 6.10 11.97
CA GLN A 23 -13.01 5.05 12.90
C GLN A 23 -12.54 3.83 12.10
N HIS A 24 -11.23 3.72 12.03
CA HIS A 24 -10.57 2.92 11.03
C HIS A 24 -10.49 1.53 11.66
N ASN A 25 -11.53 0.72 11.43
CA ASN A 25 -11.60 -0.63 11.98
C ASN A 25 -10.50 -1.49 11.36
N ALA A 26 -9.63 -2.08 12.18
CA ALA A 26 -8.52 -2.91 11.73
C ALA A 26 -8.97 -4.11 10.89
N ASN A 27 -10.16 -4.63 11.20
CA ASN A 27 -10.76 -5.78 10.54
C ASN A 27 -11.62 -5.41 9.31
N ARG A 28 -11.62 -4.14 8.87
CA ARG A 28 -12.34 -3.76 7.66
C ARG A 28 -11.66 -4.40 6.45
N ALA A 29 -12.44 -5.08 5.62
CA ALA A 29 -11.99 -5.51 4.31
C ALA A 29 -11.84 -4.28 3.38
N TYR A 30 -10.64 -4.07 2.86
CA TYR A 30 -10.34 -3.10 1.83
C TYR A 30 -10.34 -3.78 0.47
N ASP A 31 -10.86 -3.07 -0.53
CA ASP A 31 -10.81 -3.47 -1.92
C ASP A 31 -9.89 -2.47 -2.65
N SER A 32 -8.67 -2.90 -2.94
CA SER A 32 -7.68 -2.10 -3.65
C SER A 32 -7.76 -2.39 -5.13
N ASN A 33 -7.92 -1.33 -5.93
CA ASN A 33 -7.80 -1.40 -7.38
C ASN A 33 -6.36 -1.01 -7.74
N GLY A 34 -5.49 -2.02 -7.89
CA GLY A 34 -4.10 -1.83 -8.31
C GLY A 34 -3.97 -1.46 -9.79
N PRO A 35 -2.74 -1.14 -10.24
CA PRO A 35 -2.46 -0.99 -11.65
C PRO A 35 -2.76 -2.31 -12.38
N GLU A 36 -3.03 -2.23 -13.68
CA GLU A 36 -3.39 -3.38 -14.52
C GLU A 36 -4.68 -4.11 -14.10
N GLY A 37 -5.54 -3.49 -13.27
CA GLY A 37 -6.79 -4.09 -12.84
C GLY A 37 -6.64 -5.18 -11.77
N ILE A 38 -5.47 -5.28 -11.13
CA ILE A 38 -5.22 -6.22 -10.04
C ILE A 38 -6.06 -5.80 -8.83
N LYS A 39 -7.12 -6.54 -8.57
CA LYS A 39 -7.96 -6.35 -7.37
C LYS A 39 -7.34 -7.10 -6.20
N VAL A 40 -6.89 -6.35 -5.21
CA VAL A 40 -6.39 -6.91 -3.95
C VAL A 40 -7.46 -6.67 -2.88
N ARG A 41 -8.05 -7.76 -2.37
CA ARG A 41 -9.10 -7.72 -1.35
C ARG A 41 -8.58 -8.34 -0.05
N GLY A 42 -8.80 -7.67 1.08
CA GLY A 42 -8.40 -8.20 2.39
C GLY A 42 -8.28 -7.14 3.46
N ALA A 43 -7.79 -7.52 4.64
CA ALA A 43 -7.38 -6.56 5.66
C ALA A 43 -6.21 -5.71 5.14
N ALA A 44 -6.06 -4.47 5.64
CA ALA A 44 -5.05 -3.53 5.14
C ALA A 44 -3.62 -4.11 5.13
N GLN A 45 -3.29 -4.98 6.10
CA GLN A 45 -2.01 -5.70 6.12
C GLN A 45 -1.82 -6.64 4.92
N GLY A 46 -2.78 -7.51 4.64
CA GLY A 46 -2.67 -8.44 3.51
C GLY A 46 -2.64 -7.71 2.16
N VAL A 47 -3.30 -6.54 2.07
CA VAL A 47 -3.20 -5.69 0.88
C VAL A 47 -1.79 -5.12 0.72
N PHE A 48 -1.18 -4.63 1.81
CA PHE A 48 0.19 -4.14 1.83
C PHE A 48 1.20 -5.21 1.41
N GLU A 49 1.12 -6.40 2.01
CA GLU A 49 2.00 -7.55 1.72
C GLU A 49 1.97 -7.92 0.23
N LYS A 50 0.77 -8.00 -0.35
CA LYS A 50 0.61 -8.32 -1.77
C LYS A 50 1.23 -7.27 -2.69
N TYR A 51 1.12 -5.98 -2.37
CA TYR A 51 1.76 -4.92 -3.16
C TYR A 51 3.28 -4.91 -3.02
N GLN A 52 3.82 -5.25 -1.84
CA GLN A 52 5.27 -5.44 -1.70
C GLN A 52 5.79 -6.57 -2.58
N GLN A 53 5.09 -7.71 -2.64
CA GLN A 53 5.47 -8.82 -3.51
C GLN A 53 5.43 -8.41 -4.98
N LEU A 54 4.32 -7.79 -5.44
CA LEU A 54 4.18 -7.32 -6.82
C LEU A 54 5.25 -6.29 -7.20
N ALA A 55 5.67 -5.44 -6.28
CA ALA A 55 6.77 -4.50 -6.49
C ALA A 55 8.11 -5.22 -6.69
N ARG A 56 8.39 -6.28 -5.92
CA ARG A 56 9.60 -7.10 -6.09
C ARG A 56 9.59 -7.80 -7.44
N ASP A 57 8.48 -8.41 -7.82
CA ASP A 57 8.31 -9.09 -9.11
C ASP A 57 8.47 -8.13 -10.29
N ALA A 58 7.91 -6.92 -10.21
CA ALA A 58 8.08 -5.89 -11.24
C ALA A 58 9.53 -5.36 -11.32
N THR A 59 10.21 -5.28 -10.17
CA THR A 59 11.62 -4.86 -10.11
C THR A 59 12.53 -5.88 -10.76
N THR A 60 12.32 -7.18 -10.49
CA THR A 60 13.09 -8.27 -11.11
C THR A 60 12.76 -8.44 -12.60
N GLY A 61 11.53 -8.13 -13.00
CA GLY A 61 11.11 -8.06 -14.40
C GLY A 61 11.65 -6.86 -15.19
N GLY A 62 12.24 -5.86 -14.53
CA GLY A 62 12.81 -4.67 -15.17
C GLY A 62 11.84 -3.50 -15.40
N ASP A 63 10.56 -3.66 -15.02
CA ASP A 63 9.51 -2.65 -15.18
C ASP A 63 9.47 -1.68 -14.00
N ARG A 64 10.45 -0.76 -13.97
CA ARG A 64 10.62 0.21 -12.87
C ARG A 64 9.39 1.09 -12.61
N VAL A 65 8.70 1.54 -13.66
CA VAL A 65 7.50 2.38 -13.54
C VAL A 65 6.37 1.63 -12.84
N LEU A 66 6.22 0.34 -13.17
CA LEU A 66 5.21 -0.52 -12.56
C LEU A 66 5.57 -0.83 -11.10
N ALA A 67 6.85 -1.10 -10.82
CA ALA A 67 7.34 -1.29 -9.46
C ALA A 67 7.07 -0.06 -8.55
N GLU A 68 7.34 1.16 -9.05
CA GLU A 68 7.03 2.39 -8.32
C GLU A 68 5.53 2.55 -8.05
N ASN A 69 4.69 2.17 -9.01
CA ASN A 69 3.23 2.20 -8.85
C ASN A 69 2.77 1.25 -7.73
N TYR A 70 3.29 0.02 -7.71
CA TYR A 70 3.02 -0.93 -6.63
C TYR A 70 3.54 -0.45 -5.27
N LEU A 71 4.72 0.16 -5.23
CA LEU A 71 5.27 0.73 -3.99
C LEU A 71 4.41 1.87 -3.46
N GLN A 72 3.85 2.74 -4.33
CA GLN A 72 2.91 3.77 -3.89
C GLN A 72 1.65 3.16 -3.26
N HIS A 73 1.16 2.04 -3.79
CA HIS A 73 0.04 1.33 -3.18
C HIS A 73 0.41 0.70 -1.85
N ALA A 74 1.55 0.01 -1.76
CA ALA A 74 2.05 -0.51 -0.49
C ALA A 74 2.17 0.61 0.56
N GLU A 75 2.76 1.75 0.19
CA GLU A 75 2.92 2.93 1.02
C GLU A 75 1.57 3.48 1.53
N HIS A 76 0.57 3.55 0.65
CA HIS A 76 -0.78 3.98 1.03
C HIS A 76 -1.39 3.07 2.09
N TYR A 77 -1.31 1.74 1.92
CA TYR A 77 -1.84 0.79 2.90
C TYR A 77 -1.03 0.76 4.20
N PHE A 78 0.28 0.98 4.14
CA PHE A 78 1.12 1.14 5.32
C PHE A 78 0.68 2.34 6.17
N ARG A 79 0.49 3.52 5.55
CA ARG A 79 -0.07 4.70 6.25
C ARG A 79 -1.44 4.40 6.85
N LEU A 80 -2.27 3.61 6.15
CA LEU A 80 -3.59 3.22 6.61
C LEU A 80 -3.53 2.33 7.86
N ILE A 81 -2.65 1.32 7.87
CA ILE A 81 -2.43 0.44 9.03
C ILE A 81 -1.98 1.27 10.23
N ARG A 82 -1.07 2.23 10.03
CA ARG A 82 -0.59 3.12 11.09
C ARG A 82 -1.70 4.05 11.61
N ALA A 83 -2.62 4.48 10.76
CA ALA A 83 -3.78 5.28 11.18
C ALA A 83 -4.82 4.46 11.97
N ILE A 84 -4.95 3.16 11.65
CA ILE A 84 -5.82 2.22 12.38
C ILE A 84 -5.20 1.86 13.74
N GLN A 85 -3.91 1.53 13.77
CA GLN A 85 -3.19 1.02 14.94
C GLN A 85 -1.97 1.90 15.26
N PRO A 86 -2.18 3.11 15.82
CA PRO A 86 -1.08 4.05 16.08
C PRO A 86 -0.06 3.53 17.09
N ASN A 87 -0.49 2.66 18.01
CA ASN A 87 0.36 2.06 19.05
C ASN A 87 1.12 0.81 18.59
N ARG A 88 0.86 0.30 17.39
CA ARG A 88 1.56 -0.89 16.89
C ARG A 88 2.92 -0.49 16.34
N PRO A 89 4.02 -1.13 16.76
CA PRO A 89 5.33 -0.79 16.28
C PRO A 89 5.46 -1.13 14.79
N VAL A 90 6.22 -0.33 14.05
CA VAL A 90 6.46 -0.50 12.61
C VAL A 90 7.08 -1.86 12.30
N THR A 91 7.90 -2.38 13.23
CA THR A 91 8.49 -3.72 13.16
C THR A 91 7.45 -4.83 13.10
N ASP A 92 6.28 -4.68 13.72
CA ASP A 92 5.22 -5.72 13.65
C ASP A 92 4.40 -5.62 12.36
N ILE A 93 4.48 -4.48 11.67
CA ILE A 93 3.78 -4.21 10.41
C ILE A 93 4.63 -4.72 9.24
N ILE A 94 5.95 -4.50 9.30
CA ILE A 94 6.92 -4.90 8.26
C ILE A 94 7.54 -6.28 8.57
N GLY A 95 7.72 -6.63 9.84
CA GLY A 95 8.39 -7.89 10.25
C GLY A 95 7.53 -9.14 10.07
N ARG A 96 6.23 -9.00 9.81
CA ARG A 96 5.39 -10.13 9.37
C ARG A 96 5.85 -10.68 8.01
N ASP A 97 6.47 -9.83 7.19
CA ASP A 97 6.97 -10.15 5.84
C ASP A 97 8.13 -11.16 5.84
N HIS A 98 8.82 -11.39 6.97
CA HIS A 98 10.00 -12.27 6.97
C HIS A 98 9.66 -13.72 7.33
N TYR A 99 8.52 -13.96 7.97
CA TYR A 99 8.16 -15.29 8.47
C TYR A 99 6.98 -15.95 7.74
N SER A 100 6.16 -15.20 7.00
CA SER A 100 4.90 -15.75 6.45
C SER A 100 4.94 -16.07 4.94
N SER A 101 5.94 -15.62 4.19
CA SER A 101 6.04 -15.84 2.74
C SER A 101 7.44 -16.29 2.31
N GLY A 102 7.79 -17.53 2.67
CA GLY A 102 8.72 -18.36 1.88
C GLY A 102 10.19 -17.97 1.83
N MET A 103 10.93 -18.28 2.90
CA MET A 103 12.32 -18.74 2.84
C MET A 103 12.53 -19.48 4.17
N ASP A 104 12.40 -20.81 4.30
CA ASP A 104 12.98 -21.85 3.46
C ASP A 104 14.31 -21.38 2.88
N ILE A 105 15.13 -20.91 3.81
CA ILE A 105 16.55 -20.72 3.68
C ILE A 105 17.10 -22.15 3.58
N ASP A 106 17.12 -22.72 2.37
CA ASP A 106 17.98 -23.86 2.02
C ASP A 106 19.45 -23.39 2.14
N PHE A 107 19.88 -23.11 3.37
CA PHE A 107 21.29 -22.99 3.75
C PHE A 107 21.68 -24.28 4.45
N GLU A 108 21.47 -25.40 3.76
CA GLU A 108 22.03 -26.70 4.11
C GLU A 108 23.08 -27.07 3.06
N ALA A 109 24.23 -26.39 3.10
CA ALA A 109 25.44 -26.85 2.43
C ALA A 109 26.69 -26.38 3.20
N GLU A 110 27.32 -27.36 3.86
CA GLU A 110 28.69 -27.38 4.36
C GLU A 110 28.99 -26.67 5.68
N HIS A 111 28.71 -27.38 6.78
CA HIS A 111 29.62 -27.41 7.92
C HIS A 111 30.82 -28.31 7.53
N GLU A 112 31.91 -27.70 7.09
CA GLU A 112 33.21 -28.33 6.92
C GLU A 112 33.81 -28.58 8.33
N GLU A 113 34.05 -29.84 8.67
CA GLU A 113 34.71 -30.26 9.91
C GLU A 113 36.24 -30.03 9.83
N PRO A 114 36.91 -29.61 10.91
CA PRO A 114 38.37 -29.67 11.02
C PRO A 114 38.91 -31.06 11.39
#